data_AF-A0A841KAU9-F1
#
_entry.id   AF-A0A841KAU9-F1
#
_cell.length_a   1.000
_cell.length_b   1.000
_cell.length_c   1.000
_cell.angle_alpha   90.00
_cell.angle_beta   90.00
_cell.angle_gamma   90.00
#
_symmetry.space_group_name_H-M   'P 1'
#
loop_
_entity.id
_entity.type
_entity.pdbx_description
1 polymer ?
#
loop_
_entity_poly.entity_id
_entity_poly.type
_entity_poly.pdbx_seq_one_letter_code
_entity_poly.pdbx_strand_id
1 'polypeptide(L)' 'MARHSGRPIISPLPNPTSRYEAVPEDLLKWTDGRALIGTGIPFPPAEMNGRTFHFAQTNNS' A
#
# COMPACT_ATOMS: atom_id res chain seq x y z
N MET A 1 4.92 -8.46 10.11
CA MET A 1 3.78 -7.57 10.46
C MET A 1 2.42 -8.26 10.32
N ALA A 2 2.03 -8.70 9.11
CA ALA A 2 0.69 -9.24 8.83
C ALA A 2 0.29 -10.50 9.63
N ARG A 3 1.26 -11.28 10.14
CA ARG A 3 1.03 -12.42 11.05
C ARG A 3 0.57 -12.03 12.46
N HIS A 4 0.99 -10.87 12.94
CA HIS A 4 0.79 -10.45 14.34
C HIS A 4 -0.22 -9.29 14.47
N SER A 5 -0.53 -8.61 13.37
CA SER A 5 -1.54 -7.55 13.34
C SER A 5 -2.67 -7.93 12.38
N GLY A 6 -3.91 -7.88 12.89
CA GLY A 6 -5.11 -8.15 12.11
C GLY A 6 -5.30 -7.15 10.97
N ARG A 7 -4.87 -5.90 11.14
CA ARG A 7 -5.00 -4.82 10.15
C ARG A 7 -3.75 -3.91 10.18
N PRO A 8 -2.62 -4.33 9.58
CA PRO A 8 -1.38 -3.57 9.64
C PRO A 8 -1.50 -2.25 8.86
N ILE A 9 -0.82 -1.21 9.33
CA ILE A 9 -0.62 0.05 8.58
C ILE A 9 0.78 -0.01 7.97
N ILE A 10 0.88 0.19 6.66
CA ILE A 10 2.15 0.11 5.93
C ILE A 10 2.26 1.32 5.01
N SER A 11 3.34 2.10 5.17
CA SER A 11 3.54 3.32 4.41
C SER A 11 4.92 3.35 3.74
N PRO A 12 5.08 2.75 2.55
CA PRO A 12 6.23 3.02 1.67
C PRO A 12 6.22 4.49 1.20
N LEU A 13 7.11 5.31 1.76
CA LEU A 13 7.17 6.77 1.52
C LEU A 13 8.31 7.32 0.62
N PRO A 14 9.24 6.53 0.06
CA PRO A 14 10.43 7.08 -0.56
C PRO A 14 10.09 7.72 -1.89
N ASN A 15 10.83 8.77 -2.18
CA ASN A 15 10.81 9.52 -3.43
C ASN A 15 12.26 9.66 -3.91
N PRO A 16 12.57 9.43 -5.20
CA PRO A 16 11.68 9.14 -6.33
C PRO A 16 11.34 7.64 -6.48
N THR A 17 10.52 7.28 -7.48
CA THR A 17 10.03 5.91 -7.77
C THR A 17 11.11 4.82 -7.75
N SER A 18 12.35 5.15 -8.13
CA SER A 18 13.48 4.21 -8.13
C SER A 18 13.88 3.70 -6.74
N ARG A 19 13.36 4.29 -5.67
CA ARG A 19 13.67 3.93 -4.28
C ARG A 19 12.50 3.30 -3.53
N TYR A 20 11.41 2.98 -4.21
CA TYR A 20 10.19 2.48 -3.58
C TYR A 20 10.39 1.10 -2.95
N GLU A 21 10.07 0.94 -1.65
CA GLU A 21 10.40 -0.30 -0.92
C GLU A 21 9.49 -1.47 -1.29
N ALA A 22 8.22 -1.22 -1.61
CA ALA A 22 7.26 -2.27 -1.96
C ALA A 22 6.03 -1.72 -2.69
N VAL A 23 5.69 -2.29 -3.84
CA VAL A 23 4.49 -1.91 -4.62
C VAL A 23 3.22 -2.13 -3.77
N PRO A 24 2.24 -1.21 -3.75
CA PRO A 24 1.06 -1.33 -2.88
C PRO A 24 0.21 -2.57 -3.19
N GLU A 25 0.19 -3.01 -4.45
CA GLU A 25 -0.49 -4.23 -4.85
C GLU A 25 0.13 -5.48 -4.21
N ASP A 26 1.46 -5.53 -4.08
CA ASP A 26 2.15 -6.62 -3.39
C ASP A 26 1.85 -6.60 -1.89
N LEU A 27 1.84 -5.42 -1.27
CA LEU A 27 1.45 -5.25 0.13
C LEU A 27 0.00 -5.71 0.37
N LEU A 28 -0.89 -5.44 -0.57
CA LEU A 28 -2.28 -5.89 -0.52
C LEU A 28 -2.35 -7.42 -0.57
N LYS A 29 -1.62 -8.06 -1.49
CA LYS A 29 -1.53 -9.52 -1.61
C LYS A 29 -0.91 -10.16 -0.37
N TRP A 30 0.21 -9.64 0.12
CA TRP A 30 0.92 -10.19 1.30
C TRP A 30 0.15 -10.04 2.61
N THR A 31 -0.88 -9.18 2.62
CA THR A 31 -1.71 -8.94 3.80
C THR A 31 -3.14 -9.45 3.63
N ASP A 32 -3.42 -10.21 2.57
CA ASP A 32 -4.78 -10.69 2.24
C ASP A 32 -5.81 -9.54 2.19
N GLY A 33 -5.40 -8.36 1.73
CA GLY A 33 -6.24 -7.18 1.64
C GLY A 33 -6.50 -6.46 2.96
N ARG A 34 -5.82 -6.85 4.03
CA ARG A 34 -6.04 -6.29 5.38
C ARG A 34 -5.25 -5.02 5.63
N ALA A 35 -4.16 -4.77 4.91
CA ALA A 35 -3.34 -3.60 5.16
C ALA A 35 -4.06 -2.29 4.83
N LEU A 36 -3.85 -1.28 5.67
CA LEU A 36 -4.05 0.11 5.32
C LEU A 36 -2.75 0.63 4.72
N ILE A 37 -2.79 1.11 3.48
CA ILE A 37 -1.59 1.45 2.72
C ILE A 37 -1.60 2.94 2.36
N GLY A 38 -0.54 3.65 2.78
CA GLY A 38 -0.22 5.00 2.37
C GLY A 38 1.05 5.01 1.52
N THR A 39 1.15 5.91 0.55
CA THR A 39 2.22 5.89 -0.46
C THR A 39 2.87 7.26 -0.60
N GLY A 40 4.19 7.30 -0.81
CA GLY A 40 4.91 8.57 -1.04
C GLY A 40 4.65 9.19 -2.43
N ILE A 41 4.25 8.37 -3.39
CA ILE A 41 3.92 8.74 -4.78
C ILE A 41 2.56 8.17 -5.17
N PRO A 42 1.86 8.74 -6.16
CA PRO A 42 0.59 8.21 -6.61
C PRO A 42 0.75 6.81 -7.23
N PHE A 43 -0.21 5.93 -6.95
CA PHE A 43 -0.35 4.62 -7.58
C PHE A 43 -1.76 4.46 -8.18
N PRO A 44 -1.90 3.71 -9.29
CA PRO A 44 -3.22 3.33 -9.78
C PRO A 44 -3.95 2.44 -8.75
N PRO A 45 -5.29 2.42 -8.76
CA PRO A 45 -6.06 1.48 -7.94
C PRO A 45 -5.73 0.03 -8.30
N ALA A 46 -5.88 -0.87 -7.32
CA ALA A 46 -5.71 -2.31 -7.51
C ALA A 46 -7.03 -3.06 -7.32
N GLU A 47 -7.23 -4.13 -8.09
CA GLU A 47 -8.38 -5.04 -7.94
C GLU A 47 -7.96 -6.28 -7.14
N MET A 48 -8.73 -6.65 -6.11
CA MET A 48 -8.53 -7.90 -5.39
C MET A 48 -9.85 -8.42 -4.82
N ASN A 49 -10.17 -9.70 -5.07
CA ASN A 49 -11.39 -10.35 -4.60
C ASN A 49 -12.68 -9.60 -4.99
N GLY A 50 -12.72 -9.04 -6.21
CA GLY A 50 -13.86 -8.26 -6.71
C GLY A 50 -14.04 -6.90 -6.05
N ARG A 51 -13.01 -6.39 -5.37
CA ARG A 51 -12.99 -5.07 -4.74
C ARG A 51 -11.86 -4.23 -5.29
N THR A 52 -12.16 -2.97 -5.56
CA THR A 52 -11.17 -1.94 -5.90
C THR A 52 -10.56 -1.35 -4.63
N PHE A 53 -9.23 -1.26 -4.59
CA PHE A 53 -8.46 -0.66 -3.52
C PHE A 53 -7.76 0.59 -4.04
N HIS A 54 -8.06 1.73 -3.40
CA HIS A 54 -7.38 3.00 -3.67
C HIS A 54 -6.28 3.21 -2.63
N PHE A 55 -5.14 3.74 -3.07
CA PHE A 55 -3.99 4.02 -2.22
C PHE A 55 -3.90 5.52 -1.96
N ALA A 56 -3.86 5.92 -0.69
CA ALA A 56 -3.71 7.31 -0.32
C ALA A 56 -2.27 7.77 -0.60
N GLN A 57 -2.10 8.93 -1.22
CA GLN A 57 -0.79 9.58 -1.29
C GLN A 57 -0.59 10.44 -0.05
N THR A 58 0.47 10.17 0.69
CA THR A 58 0.93 10.94 1.85
C THR A 58 1.90 12.02 1.38
N ASN A 59 1.34 13.12 0.87
CA ASN A 59 2.07 14.32 0.44
C ASN A 59 1.95 15.45 1.48
N ASN A 60 2.89 16.39 1.47
CA ASN A 60 2.97 17.54 2.38
C ASN A 60 2.29 18.83 1.85
N SER A 61 1.57 18.72 0.73
CA SER A 61 0.91 19.84 0.05
C SER A 61 -0.32 20.35 0.76
#